data_AF-A0A9Q6F292-F1
#
_entry.id   AF-A0A9Q6F292-F1
#
_cell.length_a   1.000
_cell.length_b   1.000
_cell.length_c   1.000
_cell.angle_alpha   90.00
_cell.angle_beta   90.00
_cell.angle_gamma   90.00
#
_symmetry.space_group_name_H-M   'P 1'
#
loop_
_entity.id
_entity.type
_entity.pdbx_description
1 polymer ?
#
loop_
_entity_poly.entity_id
_entity_poly.type
_entity_poly.pdbx_seq_one_letter_code
_entity_poly.pdbx_strand_id
1 'polypeptide(L)'
;MGRHKATIEGLVMKESYYSHRAPGTERWITQPVCKVTRTEPIFEGYIDIEPIEIGGKVYIPGLNEYVIVTDRQRNIHNEWTYQTDRVIKTIVDEKSLKECEEHNEEKAKSNDGLKQRLIKASWWKRFWKFCVAGEI
;
A
#
# COMPACT_ATOMS: atom_id res chain seq x y z
N MET A 1 -3.29 -16.74 40.30
CA MET A 1 -3.78 -16.64 38.90
C MET A 1 -5.00 -15.76 38.92
N GLY A 2 -4.94 -14.58 38.29
CA GLY A 2 -6.00 -13.58 38.36
C GLY A 2 -6.68 -13.46 37.01
N ARG A 3 -7.97 -13.78 36.97
CA ARG A 3 -8.84 -13.42 35.84
C ARG A 3 -8.77 -11.90 35.66
N HIS A 4 -8.32 -11.46 34.50
CA HIS A 4 -8.24 -10.04 34.18
C HIS A 4 -8.98 -9.74 32.88
N LYS A 5 -9.49 -8.53 32.78
CA LYS A 5 -10.12 -8.06 31.56
C LYS A 5 -9.03 -7.65 30.57
N ALA A 6 -9.19 -8.10 29.33
CA ALA A 6 -8.24 -7.87 28.26
C ALA A 6 -8.96 -7.48 26.97
N THR A 7 -8.40 -6.50 26.29
CA THR A 7 -8.75 -6.10 24.94
C THR A 7 -7.56 -6.40 24.03
N ILE A 8 -7.79 -7.11 22.94
CA ILE A 8 -6.78 -7.34 21.90
C ILE A 8 -7.15 -6.47 20.70
N GLU A 9 -6.19 -5.67 20.26
CA GLU A 9 -6.32 -4.77 19.13
C GLU A 9 -5.49 -5.28 17.94
N GLY A 10 -6.02 -5.11 16.74
CA GLY A 10 -5.29 -5.28 15.49
C GLY A 10 -5.22 -3.98 14.70
N LEU A 11 -4.50 -4.02 13.59
CA LEU A 11 -4.14 -2.86 12.77
C LEU A 11 -5.15 -2.62 11.65
N VAL A 12 -5.53 -1.35 11.48
CA VAL A 12 -6.23 -0.87 10.29
C VAL A 12 -5.25 -0.08 9.43
N MET A 13 -4.99 -0.62 8.26
CA MET A 13 -4.09 -0.01 7.28
C MET A 13 -4.87 0.81 6.27
N LYS A 14 -4.26 1.90 5.81
CA LYS A 14 -4.68 2.62 4.60
C LYS A 14 -3.67 2.34 3.50
N GLU A 15 -4.16 1.86 2.37
CA GLU A 15 -3.38 1.62 1.17
C GLU A 15 -3.60 2.78 0.21
N SER A 16 -2.54 3.54 -0.03
CA SER A 16 -2.51 4.64 -1.00
C SER A 16 -1.60 4.29 -2.16
N TYR A 17 -1.83 4.89 -3.31
CA TYR A 17 -1.02 4.64 -4.51
C TYR A 17 -0.26 5.90 -4.92
N TYR A 18 0.92 5.68 -5.47
CA TYR A 18 1.66 6.74 -6.16
C TYR A 18 2.26 6.24 -7.46
N SER A 19 2.20 7.09 -8.48
CA SER A 19 2.82 6.83 -9.78
C SER A 19 4.21 7.44 -9.83
N HIS A 20 5.18 6.66 -10.28
CA HIS A 20 6.53 7.15 -10.57
C HIS A 20 7.11 6.44 -11.78
N ARG A 21 8.16 7.02 -12.33
CA ARG A 21 8.87 6.46 -13.49
C ARG A 21 9.72 5.29 -13.02
N ALA A 22 9.54 4.12 -13.63
CA ALA A 22 10.37 2.97 -13.35
C ALA A 22 11.84 3.27 -13.72
N PRO A 23 12.81 2.99 -12.84
CA PRO A 23 14.21 3.31 -13.07
C PRO A 23 14.71 2.77 -14.41
N GLY A 24 15.40 3.60 -15.18
CA GLY A 24 15.97 3.21 -16.48
C GLY A 24 14.96 3.00 -17.62
N THR A 25 13.67 3.29 -17.42
CA THR A 25 12.65 3.13 -18.47
C THR A 25 11.77 4.39 -18.61
N GLU A 26 11.03 4.50 -19.70
CA GLU A 26 9.99 5.54 -19.88
C GLU A 26 8.62 5.12 -19.31
N ARG A 27 8.55 3.94 -18.70
CA ARG A 27 7.31 3.36 -18.19
C ARG A 27 6.99 3.95 -16.82
N TRP A 28 5.75 4.41 -16.65
CA TRP A 28 5.22 4.78 -15.36
C TRP A 28 4.62 3.54 -14.68
N ILE A 29 4.86 3.41 -13.38
CA ILE A 29 4.37 2.31 -12.56
C ILE A 29 3.65 2.88 -11.34
N THR A 30 2.51 2.26 -11.02
CA THR A 30 1.75 2.52 -9.80
C THR A 30 2.28 1.63 -8.70
N GLN A 31 2.67 2.18 -7.56
CA GLN A 31 3.10 1.41 -6.39
C GLN A 31 2.16 1.65 -5.20
N PRO A 32 1.75 0.57 -4.50
CA PRO A 32 1.01 0.69 -3.25
C PRO A 32 1.94 1.11 -2.10
N VAL A 33 1.42 1.93 -1.20
CA VAL A 33 2.02 2.33 0.06
C VAL A 33 1.00 2.13 1.16
N CYS A 34 1.27 1.16 2.03
CA CYS A 34 0.44 0.86 3.18
C CYS A 34 0.94 1.59 4.42
N LYS A 35 0.04 2.28 5.14
CA LYS A 35 0.33 2.91 6.43
C LYS A 35 -0.70 2.50 7.46
N VAL A 36 -0.25 2.20 8.67
CA VAL A 36 -1.16 2.01 9.82
C VAL A 36 -1.83 3.35 10.10
N THR A 37 -3.16 3.34 10.19
CA THR A 37 -3.95 4.55 10.48
C THR A 37 -4.48 4.56 11.89
N ARG A 38 -5.01 3.42 12.34
CA ARG A 38 -5.55 3.22 13.68
C ARG A 38 -5.49 1.75 14.06
N THR A 39 -5.72 1.47 15.33
CA THR A 39 -5.98 0.13 15.85
C THR A 39 -7.47 -0.04 16.13
N GLU A 40 -7.99 -1.26 16.02
CA GLU A 40 -9.37 -1.61 16.34
C GLU A 40 -9.41 -2.88 17.20
N PRO A 41 -10.35 -2.99 18.16
CA PRO A 41 -10.49 -4.17 19.00
C PRO A 41 -11.00 -5.36 18.17
N ILE A 42 -10.29 -6.48 18.24
CA ILE A 42 -10.68 -7.76 17.64
C ILE A 42 -11.25 -8.73 18.66
N PHE A 43 -10.90 -8.54 19.93
CA PHE A 43 -11.39 -9.36 21.02
C PHE A 43 -11.47 -8.51 22.28
N GLU A 44 -12.58 -8.63 23.00
CA GLU A 44 -12.76 -8.08 24.33
C GLU A 44 -13.30 -9.18 25.22
N GLY A 45 -12.62 -9.44 26.33
CA GLY A 45 -13.03 -10.52 27.20
C GLY A 45 -12.22 -10.60 28.47
N TYR A 46 -12.41 -11.72 29.17
CA TYR A 46 -11.62 -12.06 30.33
C TYR A 46 -10.64 -13.17 29.97
N ILE A 47 -9.42 -13.02 30.43
CA ILE A 47 -8.35 -13.97 30.25
C ILE A 47 -7.99 -14.52 31.63
N ASP A 48 -8.04 -15.84 31.77
CA ASP A 48 -7.79 -16.56 33.03
C ASP A 48 -6.30 -16.93 33.24
N ILE A 49 -5.42 -16.48 32.33
CA ILE A 49 -3.97 -16.66 32.41
C ILE A 49 -3.27 -15.40 32.92
N GLU A 50 -1.96 -15.50 33.14
CA GLU A 50 -1.11 -14.35 33.42
C GLU A 50 -1.13 -13.34 32.27
N PRO A 51 -0.85 -12.04 32.53
CA PRO A 51 -0.77 -11.03 31.49
C PRO A 51 0.23 -11.45 30.40
N ILE A 52 -0.18 -11.30 29.15
CA ILE A 52 0.62 -11.75 28.01
C ILE A 52 1.86 -10.84 27.88
N GLU A 53 3.00 -11.45 27.58
CA GLU A 53 4.24 -10.72 27.31
C GLU A 53 4.32 -10.26 25.85
N ILE A 54 5.12 -9.22 25.60
CA ILE A 54 5.43 -8.77 24.24
C ILE A 54 6.19 -9.89 23.52
N GLY A 55 5.79 -10.22 22.29
CA GLY A 55 6.23 -11.40 21.55
C GLY A 55 5.46 -12.68 21.88
N GLY A 56 4.56 -12.63 22.88
CA GLY A 56 3.67 -13.73 23.22
C GLY A 56 2.68 -14.03 22.11
N LYS A 57 2.39 -15.33 21.91
CA LYS A 57 1.40 -15.81 20.96
C LYS A 57 0.07 -16.03 21.66
N VAL A 58 -1.01 -15.48 21.11
CA VAL A 58 -2.36 -15.59 21.67
C VAL A 58 -3.27 -16.16 20.62
N TYR A 59 -4.00 -17.23 20.96
CA TYR A 59 -5.05 -17.76 20.11
C TYR A 59 -6.33 -16.95 20.30
N ILE A 60 -6.92 -16.45 19.21
CA ILE A 60 -8.20 -15.73 19.25
C ILE A 60 -9.30 -16.66 18.73
N PRO A 61 -10.21 -17.16 19.60
CA PRO A 61 -11.25 -18.12 19.21
C PRO A 61 -12.19 -17.62 18.10
N GLY A 62 -12.41 -16.31 18.00
CA GLY A 62 -13.24 -15.71 16.94
C GLY A 62 -12.56 -15.63 15.57
N LEU A 63 -11.23 -15.61 15.53
CA LEU A 63 -10.44 -15.57 14.29
C LEU A 63 -9.85 -16.92 13.92
N ASN A 64 -9.88 -17.89 14.84
CA ASN A 64 -9.22 -19.20 14.71
C ASN A 64 -7.73 -19.09 14.34
N GLU A 65 -7.06 -18.04 14.82
CA GLU A 65 -5.69 -17.72 14.45
C GLU A 65 -4.88 -17.31 15.68
N TYR A 66 -3.57 -17.59 15.63
CA TYR A 66 -2.61 -17.09 16.61
C TYR A 66 -2.09 -15.72 16.17
N VAL A 67 -2.19 -14.73 17.04
CA VAL A 67 -1.63 -13.40 16.84
C VAL A 67 -0.45 -13.18 17.77
N ILE A 68 0.49 -12.32 17.35
CA ILE A 68 1.65 -11.95 18.15
C ILE A 68 1.38 -10.60 18.79
N VAL A 69 1.59 -10.52 20.10
CA VAL A 69 1.50 -9.26 20.84
C VAL A 69 2.75 -8.42 20.56
N THR A 70 2.56 -7.23 20.02
CA THR A 70 3.65 -6.29 19.70
C THR A 70 3.82 -5.22 20.77
N ASP A 71 2.74 -4.84 21.44
CA ASP A 71 2.77 -3.91 22.57
C ASP A 71 1.70 -4.28 23.61
N ARG A 72 1.92 -3.87 24.86
CA ARG A 72 0.95 -4.05 25.94
C ARG A 72 0.86 -2.81 26.82
N GLN A 73 -0.37 -2.45 27.16
CA GLN A 73 -0.65 -1.30 28.01
C GLN A 73 -1.63 -1.71 29.10
N ARG A 74 -1.46 -1.15 30.30
CA ARG A 74 -2.36 -1.37 31.43
C ARG A 74 -2.99 -0.05 31.81
N ASN A 75 -4.31 -0.01 31.88
CA ASN A 75 -5.04 1.21 32.26
C ASN A 75 -5.16 1.35 33.79
N ILE A 76 -5.70 2.50 34.22
CA ILE A 76 -5.95 2.81 35.64
C ILE A 76 -6.98 1.88 36.31
N HIS A 77 -7.79 1.16 35.52
CA HIS A 77 -8.79 0.20 35.98
C HIS A 77 -8.28 -1.24 36.00
N ASN A 78 -6.97 -1.46 35.85
CA ASN A 78 -6.33 -2.78 35.78
C ASN A 78 -6.76 -3.65 34.58
N GLU A 79 -7.30 -3.04 33.53
CA GLU A 79 -7.58 -3.71 32.27
C GLU A 79 -6.34 -3.66 31.38
N TRP A 80 -6.10 -4.75 30.65
CA TRP A 80 -4.97 -4.87 29.74
C TRP A 80 -5.42 -4.64 28.30
N THR A 81 -4.66 -3.84 27.56
CA THR A 81 -4.81 -3.69 26.12
C THR A 81 -3.56 -4.25 25.46
N TYR A 82 -3.74 -5.19 24.55
CA TYR A 82 -2.67 -5.83 23.79
C TYR A 82 -2.78 -5.43 22.32
N GLN A 83 -1.76 -4.75 21.80
CA GLN A 83 -1.67 -4.47 20.37
C GLN A 83 -1.00 -5.64 19.67
N THR A 84 -1.48 -5.95 18.47
CA THR A 84 -0.97 -7.06 17.66
C THR A 84 -0.51 -6.57 16.30
N ASP A 85 0.33 -7.36 15.65
CA ASP A 85 0.75 -7.14 14.26
C ASP A 85 -0.35 -7.48 13.23
N ARG A 86 -1.48 -8.03 13.69
CA ARG A 86 -2.54 -8.51 12.82
C ARG A 86 -3.22 -7.37 12.10
N VAL A 87 -3.15 -7.37 10.76
CA VAL A 87 -3.96 -6.48 9.93
C VAL A 87 -5.38 -7.01 9.86
N ILE A 88 -6.34 -6.22 10.32
CA ILE A 88 -7.77 -6.57 10.32
C ILE A 88 -8.42 -6.07 9.03
N LYS A 89 -8.07 -4.84 8.64
CA LYS A 89 -8.71 -4.13 7.55
C LYS A 89 -7.69 -3.28 6.81
N THR A 90 -7.79 -3.34 5.49
CA THR A 90 -7.09 -2.43 4.58
C THR A 90 -8.13 -1.54 3.91
N ILE A 91 -8.03 -0.23 4.12
CA ILE A 91 -8.86 0.78 3.47
C ILE A 91 -8.09 1.27 2.26
N VAL A 92 -8.61 0.95 1.07
CA VAL A 92 -8.02 1.38 -0.20
C VAL A 92 -8.43 2.83 -0.46
N ASP A 93 -7.45 3.68 -0.72
CA ASP A 93 -7.69 5.05 -1.16
C ASP A 93 -7.96 5.06 -2.67
N GLU A 94 -9.21 4.80 -3.04
CA GLU A 94 -9.68 4.74 -4.42
C GLU A 94 -9.35 6.02 -5.21
N LYS A 95 -9.35 7.17 -4.53
CA LYS A 95 -8.99 8.45 -5.16
C LYS A 95 -7.54 8.42 -5.63
N SER A 96 -6.61 7.99 -4.77
CA SER A 96 -5.20 7.89 -5.13
C SER A 96 -4.93 6.87 -6.24
N LEU A 97 -5.69 5.77 -6.27
CA LEU A 97 -5.59 4.77 -7.33
C LEU A 97 -6.02 5.37 -8.68
N LYS A 98 -7.18 6.04 -8.70
CA LYS A 98 -7.72 6.66 -9.91
C LYS A 98 -6.83 7.77 -10.45
N GLU A 99 -6.30 8.63 -9.59
CA GLU A 99 -5.34 9.67 -9.98
C GLU A 99 -4.08 9.05 -10.64
N CYS A 100 -3.61 7.91 -10.13
CA CYS A 100 -2.47 7.19 -10.71
C CYS A 100 -2.79 6.58 -12.07
N GLU A 101 -4.00 6.03 -12.25
CA GLU A 101 -4.48 5.47 -13.51
C GLU A 101 -4.61 6.56 -14.59
N GLU A 102 -5.28 7.68 -14.27
CA GLU A 102 -5.44 8.83 -15.16
C GLU A 102 -4.07 9.39 -15.59
N HIS A 103 -3.16 9.58 -14.63
CA HIS A 103 -1.81 10.04 -14.93
C HIS A 103 -1.04 9.08 -15.86
N ASN A 104 -1.17 7.77 -15.66
CA ASN A 104 -0.51 6.79 -16.52
C ASN A 104 -1.08 6.78 -17.94
N GLU A 105 -2.40 6.94 -18.09
CA GLU A 105 -3.05 7.06 -19.41
C GLU A 105 -2.60 8.32 -20.16
N GLU A 106 -2.53 9.47 -19.49
CA GLU A 106 -2.04 10.71 -20.08
C GLU A 106 -0.61 10.57 -20.60
N LYS A 107 0.27 9.95 -19.80
CA LYS A 107 1.66 9.70 -20.20
C LYS A 107 1.76 8.71 -21.36
N ALA A 108 0.93 7.68 -21.39
CA ALA A 108 0.87 6.75 -22.52
C ALA A 108 0.50 7.46 -23.83
N LYS A 109 -0.56 8.27 -23.80
CA LYS A 109 -1.01 9.09 -24.96
C LYS A 109 0.06 10.08 -25.41
N SER A 110 0.73 10.75 -24.46
CA SER A 110 1.82 11.70 -24.75
C SER A 110 3.02 11.03 -25.41
N ASN A 111 3.44 9.86 -24.91
CA ASN A 111 4.56 9.10 -25.46
C ASN A 111 4.27 8.59 -26.88
N ASP A 112 3.05 8.14 -27.16
CA ASP A 112 2.66 7.74 -28.52
C ASP A 112 2.66 8.93 -29.49
N GLY A 113 2.19 10.10 -29.06
CA GLY A 113 2.28 11.34 -29.83
C GLY A 113 3.73 11.77 -30.12
N LEU A 114 4.63 11.62 -29.14
CA LEU A 114 6.06 11.86 -29.31
C LEU A 114 6.70 10.88 -30.30
N LYS A 115 6.40 9.58 -30.20
CA LYS A 115 6.86 8.56 -31.16
C LYS A 115 6.41 8.88 -32.58
N GLN A 116 5.14 9.22 -32.78
CA GLN A 116 4.64 9.62 -34.11
C GLN A 116 5.35 10.87 -34.66
N ARG A 117 5.60 11.87 -33.81
CA ARG A 117 6.36 13.09 -34.21
C ARG A 117 7.80 12.76 -34.59
N LEU A 118 8.49 11.93 -33.82
CA LEU A 118 9.87 11.50 -34.11
C LEU A 118 9.95 10.72 -35.42
N ILE A 119 8.99 9.82 -35.68
CA ILE A 119 8.89 9.09 -36.95
C ILE A 119 8.69 10.10 -38.09
N LYS A 120 7.72 11.01 -38.00
CA LYS A 120 7.51 12.04 -39.03
C LYS A 120 8.76 12.89 -39.27
N ALA A 121 9.41 13.38 -38.22
CA ALA A 121 10.63 14.19 -38.34
C ALA A 121 11.79 13.43 -38.99
N SER A 122 11.94 12.13 -38.71
CA SER A 122 12.92 11.25 -39.36
C SER A 122 12.62 11.06 -40.86
N TRP A 123 11.35 10.88 -41.22
CA TRP A 123 10.90 10.82 -42.62
C TRP A 123 11.18 12.13 -43.36
N TRP A 124 10.89 13.28 -42.75
CA TRP A 124 11.19 14.60 -43.33
C TRP A 124 12.70 14.81 -43.54
N LYS A 125 13.55 14.38 -42.61
CA LYS A 125 15.02 14.43 -42.78
C LYS A 125 15.49 13.56 -43.95
N ARG A 126 14.93 12.36 -44.12
CA ARG A 126 15.21 11.49 -45.28
C ARG A 126 14.77 12.11 -46.59
N PHE A 127 13.59 12.72 -46.62
CA PHE A 127 13.05 13.40 -47.79
C PHE A 127 13.93 14.57 -48.25
N TRP A 128 14.33 15.47 -47.34
CA TRP A 128 15.22 16.58 -47.66
C TRP A 128 16.61 16.13 -48.10
N LYS A 129 17.14 15.02 -47.54
CA LYS A 129 18.40 14.44 -48.01
C LYS A 129 18.31 13.97 -49.46
N PHE A 130 17.17 13.40 -49.86
CA PHE A 130 16.88 13.03 -51.26
C PHE A 130 16.81 14.28 -52.16
N CYS A 131 16.08 15.32 -51.75
CA CYS A 131 15.95 16.55 -52.54
C CYS A 131 17.28 17.33 -52.70
N VAL A 132 18.14 17.33 -51.67
CA VAL A 132 19.43 18.04 -51.70
C VAL A 132 20.51 17.25 -52.45
N ALA A 133 20.39 15.92 -52.53
CA ALA A 133 21.36 15.07 -53.24
C ALA A 133 21.17 15.04 -54.77
N GLY A 134 20.17 15.73 -55.33
CA GLY A 134 20.05 15.92 -56.77
C GLY A 134 19.73 14.64 -57.57
N GLU A 135 19.10 13.63 -56.95
CA GLU A 135 18.51 12.50 -57.69
C GLU A 135 17.04 12.80 -57.99
N ILE A 136 16.80 13.69 -58.97
CA ILE A 136 15.60 13.72 -59.81
C ILE A 136 16.09 13.88 -61.25
#